data_AF-A0A511HL37-F1
#
_entry.id   AF-A0A511HL37-F1
#
_cell.length_a   1.000
_cell.length_b   1.000
_cell.length_c   1.000
_cell.angle_alpha   90.00
_cell.angle_beta   90.00
_cell.angle_gamma   90.00
#
_symmetry.space_group_name_H-M   'P 1'
#
loop_
_entity.id
_entity.type
_entity.pdbx_description
1 polymer ?
#
loop_
_entity_poly.entity_id
_entity_poly.type
_entity_poly.pdbx_seq_one_letter_code
_entity_poly.pdbx_strand_id
1 'polypeptide(L)'
;MKYLLMIYENEKAAETLSEADVQRVMGEYGTFEQAIRQSGHFISGEELEPTAAATTVRIRDGKRLTTDGPFAETREQLGGFFLVEARDLDEAIGIASRIPSARSGSIEVRPVREFTLPQD
;
A
#
# COMPACT_ATOMS: atom_id res chain seq x y z
N MET A 1 -10.04 -11.08 -10.50
CA MET A 1 -10.38 -10.81 -9.08
C MET A 1 -9.48 -9.71 -8.54
N LYS A 2 -10.03 -8.81 -7.73
CA LYS A 2 -9.27 -7.66 -7.21
C LYS A 2 -8.54 -7.99 -5.92
N TYR A 3 -7.29 -7.56 -5.81
CA TYR A 3 -6.47 -7.68 -4.62
C TYR A 3 -5.84 -6.34 -4.28
N LEU A 4 -5.87 -5.98 -3.00
CA LEU A 4 -5.11 -4.86 -2.46
C LEU A 4 -3.77 -5.39 -1.95
N LEU A 5 -2.68 -4.88 -2.51
CA LEU A 5 -1.31 -5.14 -2.10
C LEU A 5 -0.87 -3.96 -1.25
N MET A 6 -0.87 -4.14 0.08
CA MET A 6 -0.54 -3.07 1.02
C MET A 6 0.93 -3.12 1.37
N ILE A 7 1.61 -1.99 1.20
CA ILE A 7 3.06 -1.87 1.36
C ILE A 7 3.33 -1.35 2.77
N TYR A 8 3.90 -2.21 3.62
CA TYR A 8 4.29 -1.88 4.98
C TYR A 8 5.81 -1.71 5.07
N GLU A 9 6.24 -0.58 5.62
CA GLU A 9 7.65 -0.20 5.72
C GLU A 9 7.94 0.44 7.07
N ASN A 10 9.21 0.47 7.47
CA ASN A 10 9.61 1.22 8.65
C ASN A 10 10.05 2.63 8.25
N GLU A 11 9.22 3.63 8.51
CA GLU A 11 9.48 5.03 8.17
C GLU A 11 10.80 5.54 8.75
N LYS A 12 11.11 5.18 10.00
CA LYS A 12 12.38 5.57 10.65
C LYS A 12 13.61 4.95 9.98
N ALA A 13 13.48 3.73 9.46
CA ALA A 13 14.56 3.11 8.72
C ALA A 13 14.74 3.80 7.35
N ALA A 14 13.65 4.19 6.71
CA ALA A 14 13.66 4.91 5.44
C ALA A 14 14.36 6.29 5.55
N GLU A 15 14.20 6.99 6.67
CA GLU A 15 14.90 8.26 6.96
C GLU A 15 16.43 8.15 6.95
N THR A 16 16.97 6.95 7.16
CA THR A 16 18.42 6.70 7.21
C THR A 16 19.02 6.30 5.87
N LEU A 17 18.20 6.14 4.83
CA LEU A 17 18.67 5.77 3.50
C LEU A 17 19.46 6.91 2.85
N SER A 18 20.49 6.53 2.08
CA SER A 18 21.20 7.49 1.24
C SER A 18 20.31 7.94 0.08
N GLU A 19 20.54 9.15 -0.45
CA GLU A 19 19.83 9.62 -1.65
C GLU A 19 19.97 8.64 -2.83
N ALA A 20 21.16 8.01 -2.96
CA ALA A 20 21.42 7.02 -4.00
C ALA A 20 20.57 5.75 -3.81
N ASP A 21 20.36 5.31 -2.56
CA ASP A 21 19.48 4.17 -2.27
C ASP A 21 18.02 4.50 -2.53
N VAL A 22 17.56 5.70 -2.15
CA VAL A 22 16.21 6.17 -2.44
C VAL A 22 15.98 6.20 -3.95
N GLN A 23 16.87 6.82 -4.72
CA GLN A 23 16.76 6.89 -6.18
C GLN A 23 16.73 5.50 -6.82
N ARG A 24 17.57 4.57 -6.35
CA ARG A 24 17.59 3.19 -6.83
C ARG A 24 16.24 2.51 -6.58
N VAL A 25 15.72 2.58 -5.35
CA VAL A 25 14.43 1.94 -4.99
C VAL A 25 13.29 2.56 -5.80
N MET A 26 13.25 3.88 -5.96
CA MET A 26 12.22 4.55 -6.78
C MET A 26 12.30 4.16 -8.26
N GLY A 27 13.52 3.97 -8.81
CA GLY A 27 13.69 3.45 -10.17
C GLY A 27 13.17 2.01 -10.34
N GLU A 28 13.39 1.16 -9.33
CA GLU A 28 12.83 -0.20 -9.29
C GLU A 28 11.30 -0.17 -9.22
N TYR A 29 10.72 0.75 -8.44
CA TYR A 29 9.27 0.98 -8.38
C TYR A 29 8.70 1.38 -9.73
N GLY A 30 9.31 2.36 -10.40
CA GLY A 30 8.88 2.78 -11.75
C GLY A 30 8.95 1.64 -12.77
N THR A 31 10.00 0.81 -12.71
CA THR A 31 10.13 -0.38 -13.57
C THR A 31 9.04 -1.41 -13.28
N PHE A 32 8.76 -1.67 -12.01
CA PHE A 32 7.71 -2.60 -11.58
C PHE A 32 6.33 -2.11 -12.04
N GLU A 33 6.00 -0.84 -11.78
CA GLU A 33 4.70 -0.27 -12.11
C GLU A 33 4.45 -0.31 -13.62
N GLN A 34 5.46 0.06 -14.43
CA GLN A 34 5.37 -0.04 -15.87
C GLN A 34 5.05 -1.47 -16.32
N ALA A 35 5.72 -2.47 -15.73
CA ALA A 35 5.51 -3.86 -16.09
C ALA A 35 4.09 -4.35 -15.74
N ILE A 36 3.54 -4.01 -14.56
CA ILE A 36 2.19 -4.45 -14.17
C ILE A 36 1.08 -3.70 -14.91
N ARG A 37 1.33 -2.48 -15.36
CA ARG A 37 0.44 -1.77 -16.29
C ARG A 37 0.41 -2.45 -17.65
N GLN A 38 1.57 -2.80 -18.21
CA GLN A 38 1.66 -3.48 -19.50
C GLN A 38 1.05 -4.88 -19.49
N SER A 39 1.12 -5.59 -18.37
CA SER A 39 0.49 -6.91 -18.23
C SER A 39 -1.03 -6.86 -18.00
N GLY A 40 -1.61 -5.66 -17.84
CA GLY A 40 -3.05 -5.49 -17.57
C GLY A 40 -3.48 -5.79 -16.14
N HIS A 41 -2.53 -5.96 -15.20
CA HIS A 41 -2.85 -6.23 -13.79
C HIS A 41 -3.14 -4.96 -12.98
N PHE A 42 -2.59 -3.81 -13.39
CA PHE A 42 -2.72 -2.56 -12.64
C PHE A 42 -4.16 -1.99 -12.72
N ILE A 43 -4.76 -1.71 -11.57
CA ILE A 43 -6.01 -0.92 -11.47
C ILE A 43 -5.71 0.48 -10.93
N SER A 44 -5.07 0.57 -9.76
CA SER A 44 -4.60 1.82 -9.17
C SER A 44 -3.43 1.56 -8.23
N GLY A 45 -2.73 2.60 -7.79
CA GLY A 45 -1.71 2.50 -6.76
C GLY A 45 -1.10 3.86 -6.48
N GLU A 46 -0.73 4.11 -5.23
CA GLU A 46 -0.18 5.38 -4.76
C GLU A 46 0.78 5.14 -3.60
N GLU A 47 1.79 5.99 -3.50
CA GLU A 47 2.56 6.21 -2.28
C GLU A 47 1.76 7.10 -1.32
N LEU A 48 1.90 6.87 -0.02
CA LEU A 48 1.26 7.65 1.02
C LEU A 48 2.30 8.54 1.71
N GLU A 49 1.86 9.74 2.10
CA GLU A 49 2.64 10.58 2.99
C GLU A 49 2.90 9.87 4.34
N PRO A 50 4.01 10.20 5.04
CA PRO A 50 4.34 9.59 6.32
C PRO A 50 3.20 9.67 7.34
N THR A 51 3.17 8.73 8.28
CA THR A 51 2.10 8.66 9.29
C THR A 51 1.97 9.93 10.14
N ALA A 52 3.00 10.76 10.23
CA ALA A 52 2.95 12.09 10.86
C ALA A 52 1.98 13.07 10.17
N ALA A 53 1.69 12.90 8.88
CA ALA A 53 0.70 13.69 8.13
C ALA A 53 -0.73 13.12 8.23
N ALA A 54 -0.91 11.95 8.84
CA ALA A 54 -2.22 11.31 8.92
C ALA A 54 -3.14 11.99 9.95
N THR A 55 -4.45 11.82 9.77
CA THR A 55 -5.48 12.16 10.76
C THR A 55 -6.45 11.00 10.88
N THR A 56 -6.62 10.49 12.09
CA THR A 56 -7.56 9.40 12.37
C THR A 56 -8.90 9.95 12.86
N VAL A 57 -10.00 9.48 12.28
CA VAL A 57 -11.37 9.90 12.62
C VAL A 57 -12.13 8.75 13.28
N ARG A 58 -12.87 9.03 14.36
CA ARG A 58 -13.78 8.09 15.02
C ARG A 58 -15.12 8.75 15.34
N ILE A 59 -16.21 7.99 15.26
CA ILE A 59 -17.52 8.41 15.78
C ILE A 59 -17.84 7.62 17.05
N ARG A 60 -18.12 8.31 18.15
CA ARG A 60 -18.54 7.73 19.43
C ARG A 60 -19.73 8.52 19.96
N ASP A 61 -20.81 7.82 20.30
CA ASP A 61 -22.06 8.44 20.80
C ASP A 61 -22.56 9.59 19.90
N GLY A 62 -22.50 9.39 18.58
CA GLY A 62 -22.90 10.39 17.58
C GLY A 62 -21.95 11.58 17.43
N LYS A 63 -20.83 11.62 18.15
CA LYS A 63 -19.84 12.70 18.10
C LYS A 63 -18.62 12.31 17.29
N ARG A 64 -18.12 13.26 16.50
CA ARG A 64 -16.86 13.14 15.75
C ARG A 64 -15.67 13.45 16.65
N LEU A 65 -14.72 12.53 16.67
CA LEU A 65 -13.43 12.66 17.33
C LEU A 65 -12.33 12.52 16.28
N THR A 66 -11.34 13.40 16.33
CA THR A 66 -10.15 13.35 15.46
C THR A 66 -8.90 13.27 16.32
N THR A 67 -7.92 12.49 15.86
CA THR A 67 -6.59 12.39 16.48
C THR A 67 -5.54 12.49 15.38
N ASP A 68 -4.51 13.30 15.61
CA ASP A 68 -3.37 13.39 14.70
C ASP A 68 -2.61 12.07 14.69
N GLY A 69 -2.10 11.69 13.52
CA GLY A 69 -1.38 10.44 13.32
C GLY A 69 -2.25 9.23 12.94
N PRO A 70 -1.62 8.05 12.84
CA PRO A 70 -2.23 6.85 12.31
C PRO A 70 -3.22 6.22 13.29
N PHE A 71 -3.98 5.23 12.82
CA PHE A 71 -4.95 4.48 13.64
C PHE A 71 -4.31 3.81 14.86
N ALA A 72 -3.08 3.31 14.69
CA ALA A 72 -2.29 2.62 15.69
C ALA A 72 -0.81 2.90 15.47
N GLU A 73 -0.05 2.95 16.56
CA GLU A 73 1.40 2.92 16.51
C GLU A 73 1.86 1.50 16.21
N THR A 74 2.56 1.32 15.10
CA THR A 74 3.07 0.03 14.64
C THR A 74 4.57 0.11 14.39
N ARG A 75 5.23 -1.05 14.33
CA ARG A 75 6.66 -1.11 13.96
C ARG A 75 6.86 -0.76 12.47
N GLU A 76 5.94 -1.18 11.62
CA GLU A 76 5.91 -0.90 10.18
C GLU A 76 4.60 -0.21 9.84
N GLN A 77 4.68 0.90 9.10
CA GLN A 77 3.59 1.79 8.73
C GLN A 77 3.12 1.47 7.31
N LEU A 78 1.86 1.75 7.02
CA LEU A 78 1.32 1.61 5.66
C LEU A 78 1.82 2.79 4.82
N GLY A 79 2.83 2.56 3.98
CA GLY A 79 3.48 3.59 3.15
C GLY A 79 2.93 3.67 1.73
N GLY A 80 2.15 2.69 1.28
CA GLY A 80 1.62 2.68 -0.08
C GLY A 80 0.73 1.50 -0.37
N PHE A 81 0.14 1.47 -1.56
CA PHE A 81 -0.63 0.33 -2.03
C PHE A 81 -0.64 0.19 -3.54
N PHE A 82 -0.92 -1.03 -4.01
CA PHE A 82 -1.43 -1.29 -5.34
C PHE A 82 -2.76 -2.02 -5.26
N LEU A 83 -3.75 -1.56 -6.03
CA LEU A 83 -4.95 -2.33 -6.34
C LEU A 83 -4.71 -3.01 -7.69
N VAL A 84 -4.76 -4.34 -7.71
CA VAL A 84 -4.47 -5.15 -8.90
C VAL A 84 -5.60 -6.11 -9.22
N GLU A 85 -5.73 -6.47 -10.48
CA GLU A 85 -6.52 -7.60 -10.93
C GLU A 85 -5.62 -8.80 -11.20
N ALA A 86 -5.94 -9.92 -10.54
CA ALA A 86 -5.28 -11.21 -10.71
C ALA A 86 -6.34 -12.32 -10.82
N ARG A 87 -5.98 -13.44 -11.44
CA ARG A 87 -6.81 -14.63 -11.61
C ARG A 87 -7.13 -15.28 -10.27
N ASP A 88 -6.13 -15.39 -9.40
CA ASP A 88 -6.21 -16.03 -8.09
C ASP A 88 -5.18 -15.42 -7.10
N LEU A 89 -5.12 -15.99 -5.90
CA LEU A 89 -4.24 -15.51 -4.83
C LEU A 89 -2.77 -15.75 -5.17
N ASP A 90 -2.45 -16.86 -5.84
CA ASP A 90 -1.07 -17.20 -6.18
C ASP A 90 -0.49 -16.21 -7.20
N GLU A 91 -1.28 -15.81 -8.19
CA GLU A 91 -0.88 -14.75 -9.12
C GLU A 91 -0.72 -13.40 -8.41
N ALA A 92 -1.62 -13.06 -7.48
CA ALA A 92 -1.49 -11.84 -6.67
C ALA A 92 -0.22 -11.83 -5.80
N ILE A 93 0.12 -12.98 -5.21
CA ILE A 93 1.37 -13.16 -4.44
C ILE A 93 2.59 -13.00 -5.37
N GLY A 94 2.55 -13.56 -6.58
CA GLY A 94 3.63 -13.40 -7.57
C GLY A 94 3.82 -11.95 -8.02
N ILE A 95 2.75 -11.16 -8.09
CA ILE A 95 2.84 -9.71 -8.32
C ILE A 95 3.44 -9.02 -7.09
N ALA A 96 2.91 -9.31 -5.90
CA ALA A 96 3.35 -8.73 -4.63
C ALA A 96 4.84 -8.95 -4.35
N SER A 97 5.37 -10.14 -4.63
CA SER A 97 6.78 -10.48 -4.40
C SER A 97 7.76 -9.69 -5.28
N ARG A 98 7.27 -9.01 -6.31
CA ARG A 98 8.07 -8.16 -7.20
C ARG A 98 8.10 -6.69 -6.76
N ILE A 99 7.28 -6.30 -5.78
CA ILE A 99 7.29 -4.95 -5.22
C ILE A 99 8.62 -4.75 -4.47
N PRO A 100 9.40 -3.68 -4.76
CA PRO A 100 10.73 -3.50 -4.17
C PRO A 100 10.77 -3.61 -2.63
N SER A 101 9.76 -3.06 -1.96
CA SER A 101 9.67 -3.04 -0.50
C SER A 101 9.40 -4.40 0.14
N ALA A 102 9.04 -5.43 -0.64
CA ALA A 102 8.95 -6.80 -0.13
C ALA A 102 10.29 -7.34 0.42
N ARG A 103 11.41 -6.70 0.08
CA ARG A 103 12.76 -7.09 0.55
C ARG A 103 13.15 -6.50 1.91
N SER A 104 12.52 -5.40 2.31
CA SER A 104 12.91 -4.62 3.50
C SER A 104 11.74 -4.34 4.46
N GLY A 105 10.52 -4.56 4.02
CA GLY A 105 9.30 -4.52 4.81
C GLY A 105 8.39 -5.70 4.46
N SER A 106 7.10 -5.43 4.33
CA SER A 106 6.10 -6.47 4.09
C SER A 106 5.05 -6.05 3.06
N ILE A 107 4.57 -6.99 2.26
CA ILE A 107 3.39 -6.78 1.40
C ILE A 107 2.24 -7.64 1.93
N GLU A 108 1.18 -7.02 2.43
CA GLU A 108 -0.04 -7.75 2.77
C GLU A 108 -0.94 -7.86 1.52
N VAL A 109 -1.17 -9.10 1.08
CA VAL A 109 -2.02 -9.41 -0.08
C VAL A 109 -3.44 -9.70 0.41
N ARG A 110 -4.39 -8.81 0.12
CA ARG A 110 -5.76 -8.91 0.64
C ARG A 110 -6.81 -8.90 -0.48
N PRO A 111 -7.63 -9.96 -0.63
CA PRO A 111 -8.72 -9.98 -1.61
C PRO A 111 -9.74 -8.88 -1.33
N VAL A 112 -10.16 -8.17 -2.37
CA VAL A 112 -11.19 -7.12 -2.27
C VAL A 112 -12.56 -7.75 -2.47
N ARG A 113 -13.49 -7.44 -1.55
CA ARG A 113 -14.92 -7.71 -1.75
C ARG A 113 -15.56 -6.51 -2.42
N GLU A 114 -16.15 -6.73 -3.60
CA GLU A 114 -16.90 -5.67 -4.27
C GLU A 114 -18.22 -5.43 -3.53
N PHE A 115 -18.44 -4.20 -3.09
CA PHE A 115 -19.72 -3.79 -2.52
C PHE A 115 -20.70 -3.52 -3.67
N THR A 116 -21.72 -4.36 -3.79
CA THR A 116 -22.92 -4.01 -4.56
C THR A 116 -23.86 -3.29 -3.60
N LEU A 117 -23.95 -1.96 -3.73
CA LEU A 117 -25.04 -1.23 -3.08
C LEU A 117 -26.35 -1.60 -3.79
N PRO A 118 -27.46 -1.81 -3.06
CA PRO A 118 -28.77 -1.85 -3.67
C PRO A 118 -28.96 -0.58 -4.50
N GLN A 119 -29.36 -0.72 -5.77
CA GLN A 119 -29.89 0.44 -6.50
C GLN A 119 -31.28 0.74 -5.92
N ASP A 120 -31.50 2.00 -5.53
CA ASP A 120 -32.81 2.50 -5.08
C ASP A 120 -33.88 2.37 -6.18
#